data_AF-A0A847IPL1-F1
#
_entry.id   AF-A0A847IPL1-F1
#
_cell.length_a   1.000
_cell.length_b   1.000
_cell.length_c   1.000
_cell.angle_alpha   90.00
_cell.angle_beta   90.00
_cell.angle_gamma   90.00
#
_symmetry.space_group_name_H-M   'P 1'
#
loop_
_entity.id
_entity.type
_entity.pdbx_description
1 polymer ?
#
loop_
_entity_poly.entity_id
_entity_poly.type
_entity_poly.pdbx_seq_one_letter_code
_entity_poly.pdbx_strand_id
1 'polypeptide(L)'
;MGDLICDNYPMLFVMSRFGISHGFGEKTIEEVCRQNNVHTNTFLAVVNMLISGKRDENAEPSLPSLLDYLHNSHSHFLDIRLPAIRKKLLQTIGTPHDGVAKAVIRYYDEYVEQVDTHMAYEEQTVFPYVRSLLKGELSGDYCIRVFCRQHDNIESKLSELKNILIKYYPTGNPHELNNVLFDIFACARDLAS
;
A
#
# COMPACT_ATOMS: atom_id res chain seq x y z
N MET A 1 -19.31 11.45 -4.94
CA MET A 1 -17.93 10.93 -4.78
C MET A 1 -17.13 11.76 -3.78
N GLY A 2 -17.24 13.10 -3.82
CA GLY A 2 -16.62 13.99 -2.84
C GLY A 2 -16.96 13.64 -1.39
N ASP A 3 -18.25 13.52 -1.06
CA ASP A 3 -18.70 13.17 0.31
C ASP A 3 -18.11 11.84 0.80
N LEU A 4 -18.09 10.82 -0.06
CA LEU A 4 -17.53 9.51 0.28
C LEU A 4 -16.05 9.57 0.64
N ILE A 5 -15.27 10.40 -0.08
CA ILE A 5 -13.85 10.63 0.20
C ILE A 5 -13.67 11.40 1.51
N CYS A 6 -14.51 12.41 1.76
CA CYS A 6 -14.46 13.20 3.00
C CYS A 6 -14.73 12.32 4.23
N ASP A 7 -15.70 11.41 4.14
CA ASP A 7 -16.03 10.47 5.20
C ASP A 7 -14.99 9.34 5.33
N ASN A 8 -14.26 9.04 4.24
CA ASN A 8 -13.30 7.95 4.16
C ASN A 8 -12.00 8.42 3.49
N TYR A 9 -11.26 9.30 4.16
CA TYR A 9 -10.03 9.92 3.62
C TYR A 9 -8.97 8.94 3.07
N PRO A 10 -8.84 7.66 3.53
CA PRO A 10 -7.91 6.72 2.88
C PRO A 10 -8.24 6.42 1.41
N MET A 11 -9.47 6.70 0.97
CA MET A 11 -9.91 6.58 -0.42
C MET A 11 -9.07 7.44 -1.39
N LEU A 12 -8.41 8.50 -0.89
CA LEU A 12 -7.47 9.29 -1.68
C LEU A 12 -6.33 8.44 -2.27
N PHE A 13 -5.84 7.45 -1.52
CA PHE A 13 -4.80 6.54 -2.01
C PHE A 13 -5.35 5.56 -3.04
N VAL A 14 -6.55 5.03 -2.81
CA VAL A 14 -7.26 4.16 -3.76
C VAL A 14 -7.43 4.87 -5.11
N MET A 15 -7.92 6.11 -5.10
CA MET A 15 -8.08 6.91 -6.31
C MET A 15 -6.76 7.11 -7.05
N SER A 16 -5.69 7.46 -6.35
CA SER A 16 -4.37 7.65 -6.96
C SER A 16 -3.88 6.38 -7.66
N ARG A 17 -4.12 5.20 -7.08
CA ARG A 17 -3.71 3.91 -7.65
C ARG A 17 -4.54 3.50 -8.86
N PHE A 18 -5.78 3.96 -8.94
CA PHE A 18 -6.60 3.87 -10.14
C PHE A 18 -6.31 4.97 -11.18
N GLY A 19 -5.36 5.89 -10.92
CA GLY A 19 -5.07 7.01 -11.80
C GLY A 19 -6.14 8.11 -11.83
N ILE A 20 -7.07 8.11 -10.86
CA ILE A 20 -8.14 9.08 -10.75
C ILE A 20 -7.63 10.33 -10.02
N SER A 21 -7.64 11.46 -10.72
CA SER A 21 -7.29 12.77 -10.16
C SER A 21 -8.50 13.47 -9.51
N HIS A 22 -8.19 14.44 -8.64
CA HIS A 22 -9.20 15.35 -8.05
C HIS A 22 -9.84 16.26 -9.11
N GLY A 23 -10.88 16.99 -8.72
CA GLY A 23 -11.54 17.97 -9.60
C GLY A 23 -12.62 17.36 -10.50
N PHE A 24 -13.22 16.24 -10.09
CA PHE A 24 -14.30 15.58 -10.82
C PHE A 24 -15.67 16.28 -10.68
N GLY A 25 -15.81 17.29 -9.81
CA GLY A 25 -17.06 18.02 -9.60
C GLY A 25 -18.17 17.12 -9.04
N GLU A 26 -19.40 17.29 -9.54
CA GLU A 26 -20.59 16.54 -9.11
C GLU A 26 -20.79 15.21 -9.86
N LYS A 27 -19.76 14.72 -10.57
CA LYS A 27 -19.84 13.48 -11.34
C LYS A 27 -20.08 12.27 -10.43
N THR A 28 -20.82 11.29 -10.94
CA THR A 28 -21.01 10.01 -10.26
C THR A 28 -19.72 9.19 -10.28
N ILE A 29 -19.64 8.17 -9.40
CA ILE A 29 -18.48 7.25 -9.38
C ILE A 29 -18.29 6.58 -10.75
N GLU A 30 -19.38 6.15 -11.39
CA GLU A 30 -19.35 5.52 -12.71
C GLU A 30 -18.81 6.48 -13.78
N GLU A 31 -19.25 7.74 -13.78
CA GLU A 31 -18.76 8.75 -14.73
C GLU A 31 -17.27 9.01 -14.56
N VAL A 32 -16.80 9.11 -13.32
CA VAL A 32 -15.37 9.29 -13.02
C VAL A 32 -14.57 8.06 -13.43
N CYS A 33 -15.02 6.85 -13.10
CA CYS A 33 -14.34 5.62 -13.50
C CYS A 33 -14.23 5.52 -15.02
N ARG A 34 -15.34 5.75 -15.74
CA ARG A 34 -15.36 5.72 -17.21
C ARG A 34 -14.41 6.74 -17.84
N GLN A 35 -14.33 7.96 -17.30
CA GLN A 35 -13.42 9.00 -17.81
C GLN A 35 -11.94 8.67 -17.61
N ASN A 36 -11.63 7.89 -16.59
CA ASN A 36 -10.26 7.48 -16.27
C ASN A 36 -9.92 6.06 -16.79
N ASN A 37 -10.80 5.45 -17.59
CA ASN A 37 -10.67 4.07 -18.06
C ASN A 37 -10.53 3.03 -16.94
N VAL A 38 -11.22 3.27 -15.82
CA VAL A 38 -11.26 2.39 -14.65
C VAL A 38 -12.53 1.55 -14.69
N HIS A 39 -12.39 0.26 -14.38
CA HIS A 39 -13.55 -0.64 -14.27
C HIS A 39 -14.33 -0.33 -12.99
N THR A 40 -15.54 0.21 -13.12
CA THR A 40 -16.36 0.69 -11.99
C THR A 40 -16.57 -0.37 -10.90
N ASN A 41 -16.86 -1.62 -11.25
CA ASN A 41 -17.08 -2.67 -10.24
C ASN A 41 -15.79 -3.04 -9.50
N THR A 42 -14.62 -2.94 -10.15
CA THR A 42 -13.33 -3.14 -9.47
C THR A 42 -13.08 -2.02 -8.48
N PHE A 43 -13.33 -0.77 -8.90
CA PHE A 43 -13.22 0.39 -8.02
C PHE A 43 -14.10 0.26 -6.78
N LEU A 44 -15.39 -0.08 -6.98
CA LEU A 44 -16.35 -0.26 -5.89
C LEU A 44 -15.96 -1.44 -4.98
N ALA A 45 -15.47 -2.54 -5.53
CA ALA A 45 -15.00 -3.67 -4.72
C ALA A 45 -13.85 -3.27 -3.78
N VAL A 46 -12.86 -2.53 -4.30
CA VAL A 46 -11.72 -2.04 -3.49
C VAL A 46 -12.18 -1.03 -2.44
N VAL A 47 -13.05 -0.08 -2.82
CA VAL A 47 -13.59 0.92 -1.88
C VAL A 47 -14.43 0.26 -0.79
N ASN A 48 -15.28 -0.70 -1.12
CA ASN A 48 -16.08 -1.44 -0.14
C ASN A 48 -15.20 -2.23 0.83
N MET A 49 -14.14 -2.86 0.32
CA MET A 49 -13.17 -3.58 1.16
C MET A 49 -12.43 -2.62 2.11
N LEU A 50 -12.01 -1.44 1.62
CA LEU A 50 -11.38 -0.41 2.43
C LEU A 50 -12.29 0.10 3.56
N ILE A 51 -13.56 0.36 3.26
CA ILE A 51 -14.50 0.98 4.21
C ILE A 51 -15.04 -0.05 5.21
N SER A 52 -15.46 -1.22 4.72
CA SER A 52 -16.18 -2.21 5.52
C SER A 52 -15.29 -3.33 6.06
N GLY A 53 -14.07 -3.49 5.53
CA GLY A 53 -13.20 -4.65 5.78
C GLY A 53 -13.77 -5.96 5.23
N LYS A 54 -14.85 -5.91 4.45
CA LYS A 54 -15.56 -7.09 3.93
C LYS A 54 -15.52 -7.09 2.41
N ARG A 55 -15.28 -8.28 1.86
CA ARG A 55 -15.49 -8.54 0.45
C ARG A 55 -16.98 -8.57 0.16
N ASP A 56 -17.40 -7.84 -0.87
CA ASP A 56 -18.71 -8.01 -1.47
C ASP A 56 -18.69 -9.28 -2.33
N GLU A 57 -19.45 -10.31 -1.93
CA GLU A 57 -19.52 -11.59 -2.63
C GLU A 57 -20.20 -11.49 -4.00
N ASN A 58 -21.01 -10.44 -4.21
CA ASN A 58 -21.69 -10.19 -5.48
C ASN A 58 -20.88 -9.27 -6.39
N ALA A 59 -19.75 -8.74 -5.92
CA ALA A 59 -18.90 -7.91 -6.76
C ALA A 59 -18.24 -8.76 -7.84
N GLU A 60 -18.29 -8.26 -9.08
CA GLU A 60 -17.62 -8.84 -10.24
C GLU A 60 -16.44 -7.94 -10.66
N PRO A 61 -15.31 -7.94 -9.91
CA PRO A 61 -14.16 -7.14 -10.28
C PRO A 61 -13.48 -7.72 -11.53
N SER A 62 -13.01 -6.82 -12.39
CA SER A 62 -12.10 -7.14 -13.48
C SER A 62 -10.71 -7.43 -12.92
N LEU A 63 -10.23 -8.67 -13.11
CA LEU A 63 -8.88 -9.08 -12.75
C LEU A 63 -7.78 -8.23 -13.43
N PRO A 64 -7.85 -7.92 -14.75
CA PRO A 64 -6.92 -6.97 -15.35
C PRO A 64 -6.85 -5.63 -14.62
N SER A 65 -8.01 -5.03 -14.31
CA SER A 65 -8.06 -3.75 -13.60
C SER A 65 -7.53 -3.85 -12.17
N LEU A 66 -7.67 -5.02 -11.52
CA LEU A 66 -7.11 -5.26 -10.19
C LEU A 66 -5.59 -5.40 -10.25
N LEU A 67 -5.04 -6.11 -11.24
CA LEU A 67 -3.59 -6.21 -11.44
C LEU A 67 -2.97 -4.83 -11.68
N ASP A 68 -3.61 -3.98 -12.50
CA ASP A 68 -3.10 -2.64 -12.77
C ASP A 68 -3.18 -1.76 -11.51
N TYR A 69 -4.24 -1.91 -10.69
CA TYR A 69 -4.34 -1.25 -9.38
C TYR A 69 -3.22 -1.67 -8.42
N LEU A 70 -2.93 -2.98 -8.31
CA LEU A 70 -1.86 -3.51 -7.45
C LEU A 70 -0.48 -3.05 -7.93
N HIS A 71 -0.22 -3.12 -9.24
CA HIS A 71 0.99 -2.58 -9.86
C HIS A 71 1.22 -1.10 -9.52
N ASN A 72 0.19 -0.26 -9.68
CA ASN A 72 0.28 1.15 -9.32
C ASN A 72 0.45 1.37 -7.80
N SER A 73 -0.03 0.43 -6.98
CA SER A 73 0.19 0.45 -5.53
C SER A 73 1.65 0.22 -5.18
N HIS A 74 2.37 -0.64 -5.92
CA HIS A 74 3.80 -0.85 -5.72
C HIS A 74 4.60 0.44 -5.90
N SER A 75 4.37 1.16 -7.00
CA SER A 75 5.01 2.47 -7.24
C SER A 75 4.67 3.48 -6.14
N HIS A 76 3.41 3.50 -5.70
CA HIS A 76 3.00 4.36 -4.59
C HIS A 76 3.78 4.08 -3.29
N PHE A 77 4.01 2.82 -2.94
CA PHE A 77 4.75 2.48 -1.73
C PHE A 77 6.25 2.70 -1.88
N LEU A 78 6.86 2.14 -2.93
CA LEU A 78 8.30 2.10 -3.13
C LEU A 78 8.88 3.46 -3.52
N ASP A 79 8.20 4.23 -4.38
CA ASP A 79 8.75 5.48 -4.90
C ASP A 79 8.33 6.71 -4.09
N ILE A 80 7.19 6.63 -3.38
CA ILE A 80 6.58 7.80 -2.73
C ILE A 80 6.52 7.64 -1.21
N ARG A 81 5.74 6.67 -0.70
CA ARG A 81 5.42 6.60 0.73
C ARG A 81 6.61 6.23 1.59
N LEU A 82 7.30 5.14 1.27
CA LEU A 82 8.42 4.66 2.08
C LEU A 82 9.61 5.65 2.04
N PRO A 83 10.01 6.20 0.87
CA PRO A 83 11.04 7.24 0.83
C PRO A 83 10.67 8.50 1.63
N ALA A 84 9.41 8.93 1.60
CA ALA A 84 8.95 10.09 2.36
C ALA A 84 9.04 9.86 3.88
N ILE A 85 8.62 8.68 4.36
CA ILE A 85 8.75 8.29 5.76
C ILE A 85 10.22 8.24 6.17
N ARG A 86 11.08 7.61 5.36
CA ARG A 86 12.53 7.56 5.60
C ARG A 86 13.15 8.93 5.75
N LYS A 87 12.79 9.86 4.86
CA LYS A 87 13.27 11.24 4.90
C LYS A 87 12.87 11.92 6.21
N LYS A 88 11.62 11.76 6.65
CA LYS A 88 11.16 12.35 7.92
C LYS A 88 11.83 11.67 9.13
N LEU A 89 12.00 10.35 9.12
CA LEU A 89 12.74 9.62 10.16
C LEU A 89 14.16 10.20 10.34
N LEU A 90 14.90 10.41 9.24
CA LEU A 90 16.24 10.99 9.30
C LEU A 90 16.25 12.43 9.84
N GLN A 91 15.22 13.22 9.55
CA GLN A 91 15.09 14.59 10.06
C GLN A 91 14.79 14.62 11.55
N THR A 92 13.92 13.73 12.02
CA THR A 92 13.43 13.70 13.40
C THR A 92 14.38 13.02 14.38
N ILE A 93 15.04 11.94 13.95
CA ILE A 93 15.82 11.06 14.83
C ILE A 93 17.29 11.51 14.95
N GLY A 94 17.71 12.48 14.14
CA GLY A 94 18.98 13.17 14.33
C GLY A 94 20.24 12.33 14.07
N THR A 95 21.39 12.99 14.13
CA THR A 95 22.64 12.56 13.47
C THR A 95 23.16 11.16 13.83
N PRO A 96 23.84 10.47 12.88
CA PRO A 96 24.31 9.08 12.97
C PRO A 96 25.34 8.76 14.06
N HIS A 97 25.59 9.63 15.04
CA HIS A 97 26.46 9.32 16.18
C HIS A 97 25.70 8.67 17.35
N ASP A 98 24.36 8.69 17.34
CA ASP A 98 23.53 7.89 18.25
C ASP A 98 23.33 6.46 17.69
N GLY A 99 23.75 5.46 18.48
CA GLY A 99 23.61 4.05 18.12
C GLY A 99 22.14 3.62 17.96
N VAL A 100 21.21 4.26 18.67
CA VAL A 100 19.77 3.98 18.57
C VAL A 100 19.23 4.50 17.24
N ALA A 101 19.57 5.72 16.86
CA ALA A 101 19.20 6.30 15.56
C ALA A 101 19.64 5.42 14.38
N LYS A 102 20.89 4.96 14.40
CA LYS A 102 21.42 4.02 13.39
C LYS A 102 20.64 2.71 13.33
N ALA A 103 20.31 2.13 14.48
CA ALA A 103 19.56 0.88 14.55
C ALA A 103 18.15 1.02 13.96
N VAL A 104 17.45 2.12 14.29
CA VAL A 104 16.12 2.43 13.76
C VAL A 104 16.15 2.57 12.23
N ILE A 105 17.08 3.37 11.70
CA ILE A 105 17.18 3.58 10.25
C ILE A 105 17.54 2.28 9.54
N ARG A 106 18.48 1.50 10.07
CA ARG A 106 18.82 0.19 9.49
C ARG A 106 17.62 -0.75 9.48
N TYR A 107 16.88 -0.84 10.58
CA TYR A 107 15.68 -1.66 10.67
C TYR A 107 14.61 -1.22 9.65
N TYR A 108 14.44 0.10 9.47
CA TYR A 108 13.56 0.64 8.45
C TYR A 108 14.02 0.28 7.03
N ASP A 109 15.31 0.40 6.72
CA ASP A 109 15.86 0.08 5.41
C ASP A 109 15.72 -1.43 5.09
N GLU A 110 16.00 -2.30 6.06
CA GLU A 110 15.77 -3.75 5.96
C GLU A 110 14.29 -4.10 5.74
N TYR A 111 13.37 -3.30 6.30
CA TYR A 111 11.95 -3.45 6.05
C TYR A 111 11.59 -3.07 4.61
N VAL A 112 12.07 -1.93 4.12
CA VAL A 112 11.82 -1.47 2.73
C VAL A 112 12.33 -2.49 1.71
N GLU A 113 13.53 -3.06 1.93
CA GLU A 113 14.11 -4.09 1.05
C GLU A 113 13.22 -5.35 0.95
N GLN A 114 12.55 -5.73 2.04
CA GLN A 114 11.63 -6.87 2.02
C GLN A 114 10.33 -6.56 1.28
N VAL A 115 9.80 -5.34 1.45
CA VAL A 115 8.64 -4.87 0.66
C VAL A 115 8.98 -4.88 -0.83
N ASP A 116 10.15 -4.35 -1.20
CA ASP A 116 10.65 -4.33 -2.57
C ASP A 116 10.79 -5.75 -3.14
N THR A 117 11.44 -6.65 -2.41
CA THR A 117 11.61 -8.06 -2.81
C THR A 117 10.27 -8.76 -3.03
N HIS A 118 9.30 -8.51 -2.14
CA HIS A 118 7.97 -9.10 -2.23
C HIS A 118 7.20 -8.59 -3.45
N MET A 119 7.13 -7.28 -3.63
CA MET A 119 6.45 -6.66 -4.77
C MET A 119 7.13 -7.05 -6.09
N ALA A 120 8.47 -7.13 -6.13
CA ALA A 120 9.21 -7.62 -7.28
C ALA A 120 8.84 -9.07 -7.64
N TYR A 121 8.65 -9.94 -6.64
CA TYR A 121 8.17 -11.31 -6.88
C TYR A 121 6.77 -11.32 -7.50
N GLU A 122 5.86 -10.48 -7.00
CA GLU A 122 4.53 -10.34 -7.59
C GLU A 122 4.59 -9.90 -9.05
N GLU A 123 5.36 -8.85 -9.36
CA GLU A 123 5.52 -8.30 -10.71
C GLU A 123 6.14 -9.31 -11.69
N GLN A 124 7.13 -10.08 -11.23
CA GLN A 124 7.90 -10.97 -12.10
C GLN A 124 7.30 -12.38 -12.21
N THR A 125 6.48 -12.79 -11.25
CA THR A 125 5.96 -14.17 -11.16
C THR A 125 4.44 -14.21 -11.08
N VAL A 126 3.84 -13.54 -10.08
CA VAL A 126 2.40 -13.67 -9.80
C VAL A 126 1.56 -13.00 -10.88
N PHE A 127 1.84 -11.74 -11.23
CA PHE A 127 1.07 -11.02 -12.23
C PHE A 127 1.20 -11.65 -13.62
N PRO A 128 2.39 -12.06 -14.10
CA PRO A 128 2.52 -12.81 -15.33
C PRO A 128 1.71 -14.12 -15.32
N TYR A 129 1.76 -14.88 -14.22
CA TYR A 129 0.95 -16.09 -14.08
C TYR A 129 -0.56 -15.79 -14.20
N VAL A 130 -1.07 -14.78 -13.52
CA VAL A 130 -2.49 -14.38 -13.62
C VAL A 130 -2.84 -13.93 -15.05
N ARG A 131 -1.95 -13.18 -15.71
CA ARG A 131 -2.15 -12.74 -17.11
C ARG A 131 -2.17 -13.94 -18.07
N SER A 132 -1.37 -14.98 -17.84
CA SER A 132 -1.42 -16.23 -18.63
C SER A 132 -2.73 -16.97 -18.43
N LEU A 133 -3.23 -17.09 -17.19
CA LEU A 133 -4.52 -17.71 -16.91
C LEU A 133 -5.67 -16.99 -17.63
N LEU A 134 -5.64 -15.66 -17.68
CA LEU A 134 -6.63 -14.85 -18.41
C LEU A 134 -6.62 -15.11 -19.93
N LYS A 135 -5.49 -15.60 -20.48
CA LYS A 135 -5.38 -16.03 -21.89
C LYS A 135 -5.75 -17.51 -22.09
N GLY A 136 -6.08 -18.24 -21.01
CA GLY A 136 -6.30 -19.68 -21.04
C GLY A 136 -5.01 -20.51 -21.09
N GLU A 137 -3.87 -19.90 -20.78
CA GLU A 137 -2.56 -20.55 -20.80
C GLU A 137 -2.16 -21.02 -19.39
N LEU A 138 -1.87 -22.31 -19.24
CA LEU A 138 -1.31 -22.85 -18.00
C LEU A 138 0.21 -22.66 -18.02
N SER A 139 0.73 -21.83 -17.11
CA SER A 139 2.15 -21.53 -17.01
C SER A 139 2.87 -22.52 -16.09
N GLY A 140 3.41 -23.60 -16.66
CA GLY A 140 4.31 -24.54 -15.99
C GLY A 140 3.77 -25.13 -14.68
N ASP A 141 4.67 -25.40 -13.73
CA ASP A 141 4.34 -26.00 -12.42
C ASP A 141 3.94 -24.96 -11.35
N TYR A 142 3.91 -23.67 -11.71
CA TYR A 142 3.56 -22.62 -10.75
C TYR A 142 2.05 -22.58 -10.50
N CYS A 143 1.66 -22.38 -9.25
CA CYS A 143 0.27 -22.22 -8.84
C CYS A 143 0.17 -21.10 -7.81
N ILE A 144 -0.92 -20.33 -7.84
CA ILE A 144 -1.17 -19.24 -6.89
C ILE A 144 -1.10 -19.68 -5.42
N ARG A 145 -1.34 -20.95 -5.12
CA ARG A 145 -1.18 -21.54 -3.78
C ARG A 145 0.25 -21.43 -3.24
N VAL A 146 1.26 -21.36 -4.11
CA VAL A 146 2.66 -21.15 -3.73
C VAL A 146 2.80 -19.77 -3.10
N PHE A 147 2.28 -18.74 -3.79
CA PHE A 147 2.25 -17.37 -3.26
C PHE A 147 1.46 -17.28 -1.96
N CYS A 148 0.25 -17.85 -1.87
CA CYS A 148 -0.54 -17.78 -0.63
C CYS A 148 0.16 -18.37 0.61
N ARG A 149 1.09 -19.32 0.42
CA ARG A 149 1.88 -19.91 1.53
C ARG A 149 3.07 -19.04 1.93
N GLN A 150 3.60 -18.27 0.98
CA GLN A 150 4.79 -17.43 1.14
C GLN A 150 4.46 -15.96 1.39
N HIS A 151 3.19 -15.57 1.28
CA HIS A 151 2.69 -14.23 1.56
C HIS A 151 2.72 -14.00 3.08
N ASP A 152 3.95 -13.93 3.58
CA ASP A 152 4.32 -13.67 4.95
C ASP A 152 3.96 -12.24 5.33
N ASN A 153 3.79 -12.05 6.63
CA ASN A 153 3.19 -10.86 7.20
C ASN A 153 4.21 -9.70 7.24
N ILE A 154 4.45 -9.07 6.08
CA ILE A 154 5.24 -7.83 5.92
C ILE A 154 4.79 -6.76 6.94
N GLU A 155 3.52 -6.77 7.34
CA GLU A 155 2.95 -5.91 8.37
C GLU A 155 3.66 -5.99 9.74
N SER A 156 4.15 -7.17 10.12
CA SER A 156 4.67 -7.44 11.47
C SER A 156 5.88 -6.58 11.82
N LYS A 157 6.76 -6.29 10.85
CA LYS A 157 7.99 -5.52 11.07
C LYS A 157 7.74 -4.03 11.27
N LEU A 158 6.77 -3.43 10.55
CA LEU A 158 6.38 -2.04 10.86
C LEU A 158 5.80 -1.91 12.26
N SER A 159 5.05 -2.91 12.72
CA SER A 159 4.51 -2.95 14.08
C SER A 159 5.60 -3.02 15.14
N GLU A 160 6.69 -3.75 14.90
CA GLU A 160 7.86 -3.75 15.77
C GLU A 160 8.58 -2.39 15.78
N LEU A 161 8.81 -1.79 14.60
CA LEU A 161 9.44 -0.47 14.51
C LEU A 161 8.64 0.59 15.29
N LYS A 162 7.31 0.58 15.16
CA LYS A 162 6.40 1.44 15.94
C LYS A 162 6.63 1.27 17.44
N ASN A 163 6.67 0.02 17.90
CA ASN A 163 6.87 -0.29 19.31
C ASN A 163 8.25 0.19 19.80
N ILE A 164 9.28 0.05 18.98
CA ILE A 164 10.63 0.50 19.31
C ILE A 164 10.66 2.01 19.49
N LEU A 165 10.13 2.75 18.51
CA LEU A 165 10.09 4.21 18.53
C LEU A 165 9.29 4.76 19.72
N ILE A 166 8.13 4.17 20.02
CA ILE A 166 7.27 4.61 21.12
C ILE A 166 7.90 4.33 22.50
N LYS A 167 8.50 3.15 22.68
CA LYS A 167 8.97 2.70 24.00
C LYS A 167 10.37 3.17 24.34
N TYR A 168 11.24 3.30 23.35
CA TYR A 168 12.68 3.38 23.59
C TYR A 168 13.37 4.59 22.96
N TYR A 169 12.70 5.37 22.11
CA TYR A 169 13.33 6.55 21.51
C TYR A 169 13.02 7.83 22.32
N PRO A 170 14.00 8.35 23.11
CA PRO A 170 13.80 9.55 23.89
C PRO A 170 13.81 10.77 22.95
N THR A 171 12.66 11.41 22.78
CA THR A 171 12.53 12.53 21.84
C THR A 171 12.80 13.88 22.51
N GLY A 172 13.62 14.71 21.86
CA GLY A 172 13.72 16.14 22.16
C GLY A 172 12.62 16.99 21.49
N ASN A 173 11.87 16.39 20.56
CA ASN A 173 10.78 17.02 19.83
C ASN A 173 9.63 16.01 19.58
N PRO A 174 8.70 15.85 20.53
CA PRO A 174 7.64 14.85 20.44
C PRO A 174 6.67 15.09 19.27
N HIS A 175 6.51 16.33 18.80
CA HIS A 175 5.62 16.66 17.69
C HIS A 175 6.09 16.04 16.37
N GLU A 176 7.39 16.15 16.07
CA GLU A 176 7.95 15.57 14.86
C GLU A 176 7.91 14.04 14.88
N LEU A 177 8.24 13.42 16.02
CA LEU A 177 8.17 11.98 16.16
C LEU A 177 6.74 11.46 15.99
N ASN A 178 5.75 12.15 16.57
CA ASN A 178 4.35 11.79 16.40
C ASN A 178 3.89 11.88 14.94
N ASN A 179 4.35 12.89 14.18
CA ASN A 179 4.04 13.00 12.76
C ASN A 179 4.59 11.83 11.95
N VAL A 180 5.84 11.43 12.21
CA VAL A 180 6.46 10.27 11.55
C VAL A 180 5.76 8.98 11.92
N LEU A 181 5.44 8.81 13.21
CA LEU A 181 4.66 7.67 13.67
C LEU A 181 3.32 7.61 12.94
N PHE A 182 2.57 8.73 12.86
CA PHE A 182 1.28 8.76 12.16
C PHE A 182 1.40 8.28 10.70
N ASP A 183 2.44 8.72 9.98
CA ASP A 183 2.70 8.25 8.62
C ASP A 183 2.99 6.74 8.56
N ILE A 184 3.78 6.23 9.51
CA ILE A 184 4.06 4.79 9.66
C ILE A 184 2.78 4.01 9.95
N PHE A 185 1.92 4.49 10.87
CA PHE A 185 0.63 3.85 11.18
C PHE A 185 -0.28 3.81 9.95
N ALA A 186 -0.36 4.91 9.21
CA ALA A 186 -1.15 4.99 8.00
C ALA A 186 -0.62 4.05 6.91
N CYS A 187 0.72 4.00 6.72
CA CYS A 187 1.36 3.11 5.76
C CYS A 187 1.15 1.63 6.10
N ALA A 188 1.30 1.26 7.38
CA ALA A 188 1.12 -0.12 7.83
C ALA A 188 -0.32 -0.60 7.60
N ARG A 189 -1.32 0.24 7.94
CA ARG A 189 -2.74 -0.08 7.71
C ARG A 189 -3.05 -0.31 6.23
N ASP A 190 -2.44 0.48 5.36
CA ASP A 190 -2.65 0.46 3.91
C ASP A 190 -1.93 -0.71 3.22
N LEU A 191 -0.80 -1.17 3.76
CA LEU A 191 -0.15 -2.40 3.31
C LEU A 191 -0.85 -3.67 3.79
N ALA A 192 -1.67 -3.57 4.85
CA ALA A 192 -2.43 -4.69 5.41
C ALA A 192 -3.82 -4.89 4.78
N SER A 193 -4.29 -3.92 3.97
CA SER A 193 -5.61 -3.91 3.32
C SER A 193 -5.56 -4.42 1.89
#